data_AF-A0A7R8ZWH4-F1
#
_entry.id   AF-A0A7R8ZWH4-F1
#
_cell.length_a   1.000
_cell.length_b   1.000
_cell.length_c   1.000
_cell.angle_alpha   90.00
_cell.angle_beta   90.00
_cell.angle_gamma   90.00
#
_symmetry.space_group_name_H-M   'P 1'
#
loop_
_entity.id
_entity.type
_entity.pdbx_description
1 polymer ?
#
loop_
_entity_poly.entity_id
_entity_poly.type
_entity_poly.pdbx_seq_one_letter_code
_entity_poly.pdbx_strand_id
1 'polypeptide(L)'
;DNDGLTDTEETSIYNTDPNDSDSDNDGASDGDEVAAGSDPNRVDSDGDDLNDGDEINQHGTSPILKDTDEDGLDDGIEVNDWQSNPLEPDTDNDNLGDKDEVERGTNINKADTDSDGLNDGAEIIA
;
A
#
# COMPACT_ATOMS: atom_id res chain seq x y z
N ASP A 1 4.98 -25.05 8.89
CA ASP A 1 5.90 -24.34 9.87
C ASP A 1 5.19 -23.45 10.93
N ASN A 2 3.86 -23.54 11.08
CA ASN A 2 3.01 -22.72 11.98
C ASN A 2 2.68 -21.31 11.47
N ASP A 3 2.81 -21.06 10.18
CA ASP A 3 2.24 -19.92 9.44
C ASP A 3 0.69 -19.91 9.39
N GLY A 4 0.05 -21.06 9.62
CA GLY A 4 -1.42 -21.18 9.61
C GLY A 4 -1.97 -22.00 8.45
N LEU A 5 -1.13 -22.44 7.51
CA LEU A 5 -1.49 -23.39 6.47
C LEU A 5 -1.18 -24.83 6.92
N THR A 6 -1.87 -25.79 6.30
CA THR A 6 -1.52 -27.21 6.43
C THR A 6 -0.53 -27.61 5.35
N ASP A 7 0.34 -28.60 5.64
CA ASP A 7 1.28 -29.16 4.66
C ASP A 7 0.62 -29.56 3.32
N THR A 8 -0.67 -29.93 3.37
CA THR A 8 -1.43 -30.28 2.16
C THR A 8 -1.87 -29.05 1.37
N GLU A 9 -2.27 -27.97 2.03
CA GLU A 9 -2.60 -26.70 1.37
C GLU A 9 -1.35 -26.11 0.71
N GLU A 10 -0.24 -26.06 1.44
CA GLU A 10 1.06 -25.58 0.95
C GLU A 10 1.50 -26.37 -0.29
N THR A 11 1.56 -27.70 -0.23
CA THR A 11 2.05 -28.50 -1.36
C THR A 11 1.08 -28.66 -2.53
N SER A 12 -0.24 -28.63 -2.29
CA SER A 12 -1.24 -28.98 -3.31
C SER A 12 -1.99 -27.78 -3.91
N ILE A 13 -1.96 -26.63 -3.24
CA ILE A 13 -2.70 -25.42 -3.64
C ILE A 13 -1.73 -24.28 -3.92
N TYR A 14 -0.91 -23.92 -2.95
CA TYR A 14 -0.08 -22.71 -3.00
C TYR A 14 1.35 -22.97 -3.53
N ASN A 15 1.77 -24.23 -3.58
CA ASN A 15 3.09 -24.66 -4.04
C ASN A 15 4.25 -24.04 -3.22
N THR A 16 4.03 -23.85 -1.91
CA THR A 16 5.02 -23.41 -0.93
C THR A 16 5.71 -24.59 -0.22
N ASP A 17 6.76 -24.34 0.58
CA ASP A 17 7.44 -25.39 1.38
C ASP A 17 6.82 -25.51 2.77
N PRO A 18 6.25 -26.67 3.18
CA PRO A 18 5.64 -26.88 4.51
C PRO A 18 6.50 -26.62 5.75
N ASN A 19 7.79 -26.35 5.54
CA ASN A 19 8.78 -26.10 6.58
C ASN A 19 9.37 -24.69 6.49
N ASP A 20 8.89 -23.85 5.59
CA ASP A 20 9.30 -22.47 5.39
C ASP A 20 8.07 -21.56 5.46
N SER A 21 7.97 -20.76 6.51
CA SER A 21 6.75 -19.98 6.79
C SER A 21 6.58 -18.75 5.90
N ASP A 22 7.58 -18.42 5.08
CA ASP A 22 7.69 -17.21 4.27
C ASP A 22 8.47 -17.57 2.99
N SER A 23 7.72 -18.03 1.99
CA SER A 23 8.25 -18.72 0.82
C SER A 23 8.97 -17.77 -0.15
N ASP A 24 8.60 -16.51 -0.21
CA ASP A 24 9.25 -15.50 -1.07
C ASP A 24 10.16 -14.51 -0.32
N ASN A 25 10.16 -14.58 1.01
CA ASN A 25 11.03 -13.84 1.92
C ASN A 25 10.80 -12.33 1.91
N ASP A 26 9.54 -11.90 1.77
CA ASP A 26 9.15 -10.49 1.87
C ASP A 26 8.84 -10.04 3.31
N GLY A 27 8.65 -10.99 4.23
CA GLY A 27 8.39 -10.74 5.65
C GLY A 27 6.94 -10.91 6.10
N ALA A 28 5.99 -11.18 5.21
CA ALA A 28 4.73 -11.83 5.56
C ALA A 28 4.90 -13.35 5.62
N SER A 29 3.98 -14.03 6.30
CA SER A 29 3.94 -15.50 6.27
C SER A 29 3.02 -15.98 5.17
N ASP A 30 3.29 -17.15 4.59
CA ASP A 30 2.47 -17.74 3.53
C ASP A 30 0.98 -17.76 3.92
N GLY A 31 0.70 -18.08 5.19
CA GLY A 31 -0.64 -18.06 5.76
C GLY A 31 -1.29 -16.67 5.86
N ASP A 32 -0.52 -15.63 6.20
CA ASP A 32 -1.00 -14.25 6.25
C ASP A 32 -1.27 -13.71 4.84
N GLU A 33 -0.39 -14.00 3.89
CA GLU A 33 -0.56 -13.63 2.47
C GLU A 33 -1.79 -14.30 1.86
N VAL A 34 -1.94 -15.61 2.06
CA VAL A 34 -3.14 -16.35 1.62
C VAL A 34 -4.42 -15.79 2.25
N ALA A 35 -4.37 -15.33 3.51
CA ALA A 35 -5.51 -14.72 4.19
C ALA A 35 -5.83 -13.32 3.65
N ALA A 36 -4.80 -12.55 3.25
CA ALA A 36 -4.94 -11.26 2.59
C ALA A 36 -5.35 -11.38 1.10
N GLY A 37 -5.10 -12.55 0.50
CA GLY A 37 -5.42 -12.87 -0.89
C GLY A 37 -4.26 -12.69 -1.86
N SER A 38 -3.06 -12.34 -1.38
CA SER A 38 -1.84 -12.29 -2.16
C SER A 38 -1.29 -13.70 -2.48
N ASP A 39 -0.28 -13.75 -3.36
CA ASP A 39 0.40 -14.98 -3.77
C ASP A 39 1.67 -15.19 -2.93
N PRO A 40 1.74 -16.21 -2.05
CA PRO A 40 2.85 -16.42 -1.12
C PRO A 40 4.20 -16.79 -1.78
N ASN A 41 4.27 -16.75 -3.11
CA ASN A 41 5.50 -16.97 -3.86
C ASN A 41 5.92 -15.70 -4.64
N ARG A 42 5.29 -14.56 -4.37
CA ARG A 42 5.49 -13.29 -5.06
C ARG A 42 5.52 -12.13 -4.06
N VAL A 43 6.73 -11.67 -3.79
CA VAL A 43 7.06 -10.50 -2.97
C VAL A 43 6.18 -9.26 -3.21
N ASP A 44 5.62 -9.10 -4.40
CA ASP A 44 4.73 -7.99 -4.74
C ASP A 44 3.66 -8.55 -5.68
N SER A 45 2.47 -8.77 -5.14
CA SER A 45 1.39 -9.50 -5.79
C SER A 45 0.63 -8.67 -6.81
N ASP A 46 0.42 -7.38 -6.55
CA ASP A 46 -0.31 -6.49 -7.46
C ASP A 46 0.59 -5.64 -8.37
N GLY A 47 1.88 -5.56 -8.08
CA GLY A 47 2.92 -4.94 -8.89
C GLY A 47 2.98 -3.42 -8.76
N ASP A 48 2.76 -2.87 -7.57
CA ASP A 48 2.81 -1.42 -7.27
C ASP A 48 4.14 -0.93 -6.68
N ASP A 49 5.13 -1.83 -6.57
CA ASP A 49 6.46 -1.60 -5.98
C ASP A 49 6.48 -1.45 -4.43
N LEU A 50 5.38 -1.75 -3.74
CA LEU A 50 5.32 -2.08 -2.31
C LEU A 50 5.23 -3.61 -2.17
N ASN A 51 5.94 -4.21 -1.22
CA ASN A 51 5.88 -5.67 -1.05
C ASN A 51 4.72 -6.07 -0.12
N ASP A 52 4.14 -7.24 -0.35
CA ASP A 52 2.95 -7.72 0.36
C ASP A 52 3.20 -7.75 1.89
N GLY A 53 4.42 -8.12 2.28
CA GLY A 53 4.94 -8.04 3.64
C GLY A 53 4.81 -6.66 4.28
N ASP A 54 5.28 -5.61 3.60
CA ASP A 54 5.23 -4.22 4.07
C ASP A 54 3.79 -3.69 4.08
N GLU A 55 3.00 -4.04 3.07
CA GLU A 55 1.58 -3.72 3.02
C GLU A 55 0.82 -4.29 4.21
N ILE A 56 0.94 -5.60 4.47
CA ILE A 56 0.24 -6.29 5.55
C ILE A 56 0.74 -5.83 6.93
N ASN A 57 2.05 -5.72 7.11
CA ASN A 57 2.63 -5.55 8.44
C ASN A 57 2.86 -4.09 8.86
N GLN A 58 3.01 -3.16 7.91
CA GLN A 58 3.41 -1.79 8.20
C GLN A 58 2.37 -0.76 7.77
N HIS A 59 1.83 -0.88 6.56
CA HIS A 59 0.99 0.16 5.96
C HIS A 59 -0.50 -0.11 6.13
N GLY A 60 -0.91 -1.38 6.21
CA GLY A 60 -2.32 -1.78 6.27
C GLY A 60 -3.05 -1.62 4.94
N THR A 61 -2.32 -1.47 3.84
CA THR A 61 -2.83 -1.48 2.47
C THR A 61 -3.18 -2.89 2.02
N SER A 62 -3.77 -3.02 0.84
CA SER A 62 -4.24 -4.30 0.30
C SER A 62 -3.25 -4.84 -0.73
N PRO A 63 -2.59 -6.01 -0.49
CA PRO A 63 -1.55 -6.55 -1.37
C PRO A 63 -2.04 -7.15 -2.71
N ILE A 64 -3.27 -6.81 -3.07
CA ILE A 64 -3.92 -7.21 -4.33
C ILE A 64 -4.54 -6.00 -5.04
N LEU A 65 -4.37 -4.80 -4.49
CA LEU A 65 -4.89 -3.54 -4.99
C LEU A 65 -3.79 -2.50 -4.96
N LYS A 66 -3.27 -2.18 -6.14
CA LYS A 66 -2.19 -1.21 -6.33
C LYS A 66 -2.47 0.18 -5.74
N ASP A 67 -3.71 0.49 -5.42
CA ASP A 67 -4.26 1.80 -5.00
C ASP A 67 -5.41 1.46 -4.04
N THR A 68 -5.11 1.45 -2.74
CA THR A 68 -6.02 0.93 -1.71
C THR A 68 -7.15 1.91 -1.40
N ASP A 69 -6.90 3.21 -1.49
CA ASP A 69 -7.88 4.24 -1.14
C ASP A 69 -8.67 4.80 -2.34
N GLU A 70 -8.31 4.37 -3.55
CA GLU A 70 -8.92 4.67 -4.83
C GLU A 70 -8.81 6.16 -5.24
N ASP A 71 -7.79 6.88 -4.78
CA ASP A 71 -7.51 8.27 -5.18
C ASP A 71 -6.81 8.37 -6.56
N GLY A 72 -6.19 7.26 -7.00
CA GLY A 72 -5.49 7.11 -8.26
C GLY A 72 -3.99 7.32 -8.21
N LEU A 73 -3.37 7.36 -7.03
CA LEU A 73 -1.95 7.08 -6.79
C LEU A 73 -1.80 5.62 -6.36
N ASP A 74 -0.70 5.00 -6.77
CA ASP A 74 -0.42 3.62 -6.34
C ASP A 74 0.15 3.66 -4.90
N ASP A 75 -0.18 2.71 -4.02
CA ASP A 75 0.22 2.71 -2.60
C ASP A 75 1.75 2.77 -2.45
N GLY A 76 2.46 2.00 -3.30
CA GLY A 76 3.91 2.04 -3.39
C GLY A 76 4.47 3.41 -3.79
N ILE A 77 3.78 4.19 -4.62
CA ILE A 77 4.19 5.57 -4.97
C ILE A 77 4.01 6.50 -3.77
N GLU A 78 2.87 6.40 -3.11
CA GLU A 78 2.55 7.21 -1.93
C GLU A 78 3.56 7.00 -0.80
N VAL A 79 3.86 5.74 -0.49
CA VAL A 79 4.82 5.37 0.56
C VAL A 79 6.26 5.73 0.19
N ASN A 80 6.72 5.34 -1.01
CA ASN A 80 8.14 5.41 -1.35
C ASN A 80 8.58 6.80 -1.82
N ASP A 81 7.74 7.51 -2.58
CA ASP A 81 8.12 8.78 -3.22
C ASP A 81 7.56 10.00 -2.49
N TRP A 82 6.30 9.94 -2.05
CA TRP A 82 5.59 11.10 -1.48
C TRP A 82 5.54 11.13 0.04
N GLN A 83 5.74 9.98 0.69
CA GLN A 83 5.57 9.80 2.12
C GLN A 83 4.17 10.24 2.60
N SER A 84 3.15 10.07 1.75
CA SER A 84 1.73 10.32 2.05
C SER A 84 1.08 9.09 2.69
N ASN A 85 -0.22 9.17 3.00
CA ASN A 85 -0.98 8.09 3.62
C ASN A 85 -1.78 7.31 2.56
N PRO A 86 -1.38 6.08 2.19
CA PRO A 86 -2.05 5.28 1.14
C PRO A 86 -3.43 4.72 1.53
N LEU A 87 -3.98 5.21 2.64
CA LEU A 87 -5.30 4.84 3.15
C LEU A 87 -6.25 6.06 3.20
N GLU A 88 -5.78 7.23 2.78
CA GLU A 88 -6.51 8.49 2.84
C GLU A 88 -6.32 9.30 1.54
N PRO A 89 -7.39 9.46 0.72
CA PRO A 89 -7.31 10.17 -0.57
C PRO A 89 -6.94 11.66 -0.51
N ASP A 90 -6.70 12.19 0.69
CA ASP A 90 -6.40 13.57 1.06
C ASP A 90 -5.63 13.52 2.39
N THR A 91 -4.31 13.32 2.29
CA THR A 91 -3.40 13.06 3.40
C THR A 91 -3.36 14.21 4.40
N ASP A 92 -3.37 15.45 3.93
CA ASP A 92 -3.27 16.63 4.80
C ASP A 92 -4.63 17.26 5.15
N ASN A 93 -5.71 16.71 4.61
CA ASN A 93 -7.12 17.03 4.89
C ASN A 93 -7.50 18.48 4.53
N ASP A 94 -6.97 18.99 3.42
CA ASP A 94 -7.21 20.36 2.97
C ASP A 94 -8.33 20.50 1.91
N ASN A 95 -8.92 19.38 1.50
CA ASN A 95 -9.92 19.22 0.43
C ASN A 95 -9.35 19.28 -1.00
N LEU A 96 -8.04 19.14 -1.19
CA LEU A 96 -7.39 18.80 -2.44
C LEU A 96 -6.81 17.40 -2.30
N GLY A 97 -7.26 16.43 -3.10
CA GLY A 97 -6.78 15.05 -2.96
C GLY A 97 -5.33 14.90 -3.43
N ASP A 98 -4.63 13.88 -2.91
CA ASP A 98 -3.19 13.70 -3.08
C ASP A 98 -2.79 13.66 -4.56
N LYS A 99 -3.55 12.92 -5.39
CA LYS A 99 -3.34 12.93 -6.83
C LYS A 99 -3.47 14.32 -7.47
N ASP A 100 -4.48 15.09 -7.08
CA ASP A 100 -4.72 16.44 -7.59
C ASP A 100 -3.56 17.39 -7.20
N GLU A 101 -2.99 17.18 -6.03
CA GLU A 101 -1.82 17.90 -5.53
C GLU A 101 -0.54 17.57 -6.30
N VAL A 102 -0.28 16.29 -6.56
CA VAL A 102 0.83 15.85 -7.44
C VAL A 102 0.75 16.54 -8.80
N GLU A 103 -0.43 16.58 -9.41
CA GLU A 103 -0.64 17.21 -10.72
C GLU A 103 -0.44 18.74 -10.69
N ARG A 104 -0.73 19.38 -9.55
CA ARG A 104 -0.59 20.83 -9.35
C ARG A 104 0.79 21.24 -8.83
N GLY A 105 1.55 20.31 -8.27
CA GLY A 105 2.83 20.56 -7.62
C GLY A 105 2.69 21.25 -6.26
N THR A 106 1.57 21.04 -5.56
CA THR A 106 1.43 21.36 -4.13
C THR A 106 2.03 20.21 -3.31
N ASN A 107 2.09 20.38 -2.00
CA ASN A 107 2.69 19.40 -1.10
C ASN A 107 1.61 18.61 -0.39
N ILE A 108 1.50 17.34 -0.79
CA ILE A 108 0.58 16.32 -0.27
C ILE A 108 0.49 16.23 1.26
N ASN A 109 1.57 16.62 1.95
CA ASN A 109 1.67 16.54 3.40
C ASN A 109 1.49 17.90 4.10
N LYS A 110 1.01 18.93 3.39
CA LYS A 110 0.96 20.29 3.90
C LYS A 110 -0.15 21.10 3.26
N ALA A 111 -1.23 21.20 4.03
CA ALA A 111 -2.48 21.89 3.73
C ALA A 111 -2.37 23.39 3.37
N ASP A 112 -1.19 23.98 3.25
CA ASP A 112 -0.96 25.36 2.81
C ASP A 112 0.50 25.40 2.35
N THR A 113 0.73 25.04 1.08
CA THR A 113 2.06 24.79 0.52
C THR A 113 2.95 26.02 0.60
N ASP A 114 2.40 27.20 0.31
CA ASP A 114 3.16 28.45 0.24
C ASP A 114 3.15 29.27 1.55
N SER A 115 2.32 28.86 2.52
CA SER A 115 2.15 29.50 3.84
C SER A 115 1.63 30.93 3.78
N ASP A 116 0.75 31.23 2.82
CA ASP A 116 0.08 32.53 2.72
C ASP A 116 -1.19 32.65 3.59
N GLY A 117 -1.67 31.52 4.14
CA GLY A 117 -2.84 31.43 5.01
C GLY A 117 -4.14 31.00 4.31
N LEU A 118 -4.11 30.67 3.02
CA LEU A 118 -5.12 29.90 2.32
C LEU A 118 -4.62 28.47 2.13
N ASN A 119 -5.49 27.47 2.32
CA ASN A 119 -5.12 26.10 2.01
C ASN A 119 -5.16 25.83 0.52
N ASP A 120 -4.38 24.86 0.05
CA ASP A 120 -4.19 24.57 -1.37
C ASP A 120 -5.55 24.22 -2.01
N GLY A 121 -6.41 23.47 -1.32
CA GLY A 121 -7.79 23.22 -1.71
C GLY A 121 -8.66 24.48 -1.89
N ALA A 122 -8.49 25.53 -1.08
CA ALA A 122 -9.20 26.80 -1.27
C ALA A 122 -8.62 27.66 -2.39
N GLU A 123 -7.32 27.55 -2.67
CA GLU A 123 -6.66 28.32 -3.73
C GLU A 123 -7.23 27.98 -5.12
N ILE A 124 -7.70 26.75 -5.33
CA ILE A 124 -8.31 26.31 -6.60
C ILE A 124 -9.63 27.04 -6.91
N ILE A 125 -10.32 27.55 -5.90
CA ILE A 125 -11.64 28.18 -6.04
C ILE A 125 -11.52 29.71 -6.18
N ALA A 126 -10.35 30.29 -5.90
CA ALA A 126 -10.09 31.74 -5.90
C ALA A 126 -9.79 32.31 -7.31
#